data_AF-A0A9D8KIX4-F1
#
_entry.id   AF-A0A9D8KIX4-F1
#
_cell.length_a   1.000
_cell.length_b   1.000
_cell.length_c   1.000
_cell.angle_alpha   90.00
_cell.angle_beta   90.00
_cell.angle_gamma   90.00
#
_symmetry.space_group_name_H-M   'P 1'
#
loop_
_entity.id
_entity.type
_entity.pdbx_description
1 polymer ?
#
loop_
_entity_poly.entity_id
_entity_poly.type
_entity_poly.pdbx_seq_one_letter_code
_entity_poly.pdbx_strand_id
1 'polypeptide(L)'
;MIDYILWIVNVIVNVIVILLPYLGGLSLLAIILVVSIPYLKKKISVSQIIKEHADALIGAVVIFILILPFILWKSGYYGENKLFANSDTLGYYGAVIGCTITVLGIHWTFNNEKVVAAEGRRNDSLPILKFELKNTYDVDKPYDLLVIREIDTYRKYKSLEKNEKKLYEELSNLRNKQGNILDKVRKQKNFEGYEMEFEDNIKSITKNQTDIDENSEKLAEIFFYGSTFFLNINNIGLQTAILSSISLCSKNGITSKVGVNHENSQKTKWAVENTAKIEKFAVTKEEELNLKIKFFYCDVLSNIKSKIEKKEYYDGGDYISIDFTDVYQNKYRYKLPIQLIKVNGKYSVHMVHKGVPVLPEIIEKSSS
;
A
#
# COMPACT_ATOMS: atom_id res chain seq x y z
N MET A 1 60.78 -26.59 -53.87
CA MET A 1 59.61 -25.83 -53.37
C MET A 1 59.26 -26.24 -51.94
N ILE A 2 59.25 -27.53 -51.63
CA ILE A 2 59.02 -28.06 -50.27
C ILE A 2 60.13 -27.64 -49.28
N ASP A 3 61.40 -27.66 -49.70
CA ASP A 3 62.53 -27.31 -48.81
C ASP A 3 62.55 -25.82 -48.38
N TYR A 4 62.06 -24.94 -49.24
CA TYR A 4 61.98 -23.50 -48.95
C TYR A 4 60.85 -23.19 -47.96
N ILE A 5 59.72 -23.90 -48.06
CA ILE A 5 58.61 -23.81 -47.11
C ILE A 5 59.03 -24.40 -45.76
N LEU A 6 59.76 -25.52 -45.75
CA LEU A 6 60.27 -26.12 -44.51
C LEU A 6 61.27 -25.20 -43.80
N TRP A 7 62.12 -24.50 -44.56
CA TRP A 7 63.05 -23.50 -44.03
C TRP A 7 62.34 -22.30 -43.40
N ILE A 8 61.33 -21.73 -44.08
CA ILE A 8 60.53 -20.62 -43.54
C ILE A 8 59.80 -21.03 -42.27
N VAL A 9 59.19 -22.22 -42.24
CA VAL A 9 58.50 -22.74 -41.05
C VAL A 9 59.47 -22.94 -39.89
N ASN A 10 60.68 -23.47 -40.14
CA ASN A 10 61.70 -23.61 -39.09
C ASN A 10 62.21 -22.26 -38.55
N VAL A 11 62.35 -21.25 -39.41
CA VAL A 11 62.73 -19.89 -38.99
C VAL A 11 61.63 -19.28 -38.12
N ILE A 12 60.36 -19.41 -38.52
CA ILE A 12 59.21 -18.92 -37.74
C ILE A 12 59.11 -19.64 -36.40
N VAL A 13 59.26 -20.97 -36.38
CA VAL A 13 59.22 -21.76 -35.14
C VAL A 13 60.37 -21.39 -34.21
N ASN A 14 61.59 -21.21 -34.73
CA ASN A 14 62.72 -20.75 -33.91
C ASN A 14 62.48 -19.35 -33.32
N VAL A 15 61.94 -18.41 -34.08
CA VAL A 15 61.60 -17.07 -33.58
C VAL A 15 60.53 -17.15 -32.48
N ILE A 16 59.52 -17.99 -32.66
CA ILE A 16 58.46 -18.21 -31.65
C ILE A 16 59.03 -18.88 -30.39
N VAL A 17 59.91 -19.87 -30.53
CA VAL A 17 60.56 -20.57 -29.40
C VAL A 17 61.49 -19.62 -28.63
N ILE A 18 62.16 -18.68 -29.30
CA ILE A 18 62.99 -17.65 -28.66
C ILE A 18 62.13 -16.60 -27.92
N LEU A 19 60.93 -16.29 -28.44
CA LEU A 19 60.00 -15.33 -27.82
C LEU A 19 59.16 -15.94 -26.68
N LEU A 20 59.01 -17.27 -26.64
CA LEU A 20 58.18 -18.00 -25.66
C LEU A 20 58.61 -17.79 -24.19
N PRO A 21 59.91 -17.77 -23.83
CA PRO A 21 60.37 -17.49 -22.46
C PRO A 21 60.04 -16.07 -22.01
N TYR A 22 60.02 -15.11 -22.94
CA TYR A 22 59.65 -13.72 -22.64
C TYR A 22 58.14 -13.60 -22.39
N LEU A 23 57.31 -14.31 -23.17
CA LEU A 23 55.87 -14.42 -22.95
C LEU A 23 55.50 -15.22 -21.70
N GLY A 24 56.23 -16.30 -21.41
CA GLY A 24 56.12 -17.08 -20.18
C GLY A 24 56.54 -16.28 -18.95
N GLY A 25 57.63 -15.51 -19.04
CA GLY A 25 58.07 -14.57 -18.00
C GLY A 25 57.06 -13.44 -17.77
N LEU A 26 56.45 -12.90 -18.83
CA LEU A 26 55.36 -11.93 -18.76
C LEU A 26 54.09 -12.52 -18.12
N SER A 27 53.76 -13.78 -18.41
CA SER A 27 52.62 -14.49 -17.82
C SER A 27 52.85 -14.80 -16.33
N LEU A 28 54.08 -15.19 -15.96
CA LEU A 28 54.47 -15.41 -14.56
C LEU A 28 54.47 -14.08 -13.77
N LEU A 29 54.93 -12.97 -14.40
CA LEU A 29 54.79 -11.62 -13.86
C LEU A 29 53.32 -11.19 -13.73
N ALA A 30 52.46 -11.56 -14.68
CA ALA A 30 51.02 -11.27 -14.62
C ALA A 30 50.33 -12.06 -13.51
N ILE A 31 50.69 -13.34 -13.29
CA ILE A 31 50.17 -14.16 -12.19
C ILE A 31 50.69 -13.64 -10.84
N ILE A 32 51.98 -13.29 -10.75
CA ILE A 32 52.55 -12.65 -9.55
C ILE A 32 51.82 -11.32 -9.28
N LEU A 33 51.54 -10.50 -10.29
CA LEU A 33 50.76 -9.28 -10.16
C LEU A 33 49.33 -9.58 -9.67
N VAL A 34 48.60 -10.51 -10.28
CA VAL A 34 47.22 -10.88 -9.90
C VAL A 34 47.14 -11.45 -8.48
N VAL A 35 48.13 -12.24 -8.05
CA VAL A 35 48.21 -12.77 -6.68
C VAL A 35 48.68 -11.71 -5.67
N SER A 36 49.52 -10.76 -6.09
CA SER A 36 49.99 -9.64 -5.23
C SER A 36 48.97 -8.50 -5.13
N ILE A 37 48.00 -8.40 -6.05
CA ILE A 37 46.93 -7.38 -6.10
C ILE A 37 46.07 -7.33 -4.81
N PRO A 38 45.62 -8.43 -4.19
CA PRO A 38 44.91 -8.36 -2.91
C PRO A 38 45.79 -7.86 -1.75
N TYR A 39 47.11 -8.06 -1.82
CA TYR A 39 48.07 -7.58 -0.82
C TYR A 39 48.43 -6.09 -1.02
N LEU A 40 48.44 -5.61 -2.26
CA LEU A 40 48.70 -4.21 -2.66
C LEU A 40 47.45 -3.31 -2.64
N LYS A 41 46.25 -3.89 -2.51
CA LYS A 41 44.93 -3.21 -2.40
C LYS A 41 44.88 -2.09 -1.35
N LYS A 42 45.82 -2.07 -0.40
CA LYS A 42 45.89 -1.07 0.67
C LYS A 42 46.68 0.21 0.31
N LYS A 43 47.36 0.30 -0.84
CA LYS A 43 48.30 1.42 -1.08
C LYS A 43 48.35 2.09 -2.47
N ILE A 44 47.73 1.58 -3.54
CA ILE A 44 47.81 2.24 -4.86
C ILE A 44 46.49 2.17 -5.62
N SER A 45 46.01 3.34 -6.06
CA SER A 45 44.85 3.53 -6.94
C SER A 45 45.18 3.05 -8.37
N VAL A 46 45.00 1.76 -8.64
CA VAL A 46 45.20 1.22 -10.00
C VAL A 46 43.91 1.36 -10.82
N SER A 47 44.13 1.84 -12.06
CA SER A 47 43.26 2.45 -13.07
C SER A 47 41.94 1.74 -13.41
N GLN A 48 40.90 2.56 -13.69
CA GLN A 48 39.57 2.19 -14.22
C GLN A 48 39.59 1.21 -15.41
N ILE A 49 40.65 1.21 -16.22
CA ILE A 49 40.79 0.34 -17.41
C ILE A 49 40.79 -1.16 -17.04
N ILE A 50 41.33 -1.54 -15.87
CA ILE A 50 41.38 -2.94 -15.44
C ILE A 50 40.00 -3.44 -14.97
N LYS A 51 39.17 -2.54 -14.45
CA LYS A 51 37.78 -2.86 -14.05
C LYS A 51 36.89 -3.15 -15.25
N GLU A 52 37.11 -2.44 -16.36
CA GLU A 52 36.26 -2.51 -17.56
C GLU A 52 36.52 -3.77 -18.39
N HIS A 53 37.69 -4.39 -18.24
CA HIS A 53 38.07 -5.61 -18.98
C HIS A 53 38.43 -6.80 -18.08
N ALA A 54 38.09 -6.74 -16.79
CA ALA A 54 38.41 -7.78 -15.81
C ALA A 54 37.91 -9.16 -16.26
N ASP A 55 36.68 -9.24 -16.76
CA ASP A 55 36.06 -10.50 -17.17
C ASP A 55 36.75 -11.11 -18.40
N ALA A 56 37.14 -10.29 -19.37
CA ALA A 56 37.90 -10.71 -20.55
C ALA A 56 39.31 -11.18 -20.19
N LEU A 57 39.96 -10.51 -19.23
CA LEU A 57 41.28 -10.86 -18.71
C LEU A 57 41.25 -12.20 -17.96
N ILE A 58 40.24 -12.40 -17.11
CA ILE A 58 40.03 -13.67 -16.40
C ILE A 58 39.76 -14.79 -17.41
N GLY A 59 38.90 -14.55 -18.41
CA GLY A 59 38.61 -15.51 -19.47
C GLY A 59 39.87 -15.91 -20.25
N ALA A 60 40.71 -14.94 -20.64
CA ALA A 60 41.97 -15.19 -21.34
C ALA A 60 42.96 -16.01 -20.49
N VAL A 61 43.05 -15.74 -19.19
CA VAL A 61 43.91 -16.50 -18.26
C VAL A 61 43.42 -17.94 -18.11
N VAL A 62 42.11 -18.16 -17.98
CA VAL A 62 41.52 -19.52 -17.90
C VAL A 62 41.80 -20.30 -19.18
N ILE A 63 41.59 -19.69 -20.35
CA ILE A 63 41.89 -20.32 -21.64
C ILE A 63 43.38 -20.66 -21.76
N PHE A 64 44.25 -19.74 -21.32
CA PHE A 64 45.69 -19.97 -21.32
C PHE A 64 46.09 -21.15 -20.43
N ILE A 65 45.56 -21.22 -19.21
CA ILE A 65 45.77 -22.32 -18.25
C ILE A 65 45.34 -23.67 -18.87
N LEU A 66 44.22 -23.71 -19.59
CA LEU A 66 43.73 -24.93 -20.25
C LEU A 66 44.59 -25.37 -21.45
N ILE A 67 45.21 -24.44 -22.17
CA ILE A 67 46.00 -24.74 -23.38
C ILE A 67 47.49 -24.93 -23.05
N LEU A 68 47.95 -24.42 -21.91
CA LEU A 68 49.36 -24.43 -21.48
C LEU A 68 50.02 -25.83 -21.53
N PRO A 69 49.39 -26.92 -21.03
CA PRO A 69 50.01 -28.25 -21.11
C PRO A 69 50.21 -28.75 -22.54
N PHE A 70 49.29 -28.42 -23.47
CA PHE A 70 49.42 -28.77 -24.89
C PHE A 70 50.57 -28.02 -25.57
N ILE A 71 50.73 -26.73 -25.24
CA ILE A 71 51.85 -25.92 -25.74
C ILE A 71 53.17 -26.49 -25.22
N LEU A 72 53.27 -26.76 -23.92
CA LEU A 72 54.46 -27.34 -23.30
C LEU A 72 54.80 -28.73 -23.86
N TRP A 73 53.79 -29.52 -24.24
CA TRP A 73 53.97 -30.83 -24.87
C TRP A 73 54.55 -30.69 -26.27
N LYS A 74 53.95 -29.82 -27.10
CA LYS A 74 54.44 -29.55 -28.46
C LYS A 74 55.85 -28.96 -28.47
N SER A 75 56.19 -28.12 -27.48
CA SER A 75 57.53 -27.55 -27.31
C SER A 75 58.55 -28.54 -26.72
N GLY A 76 58.14 -29.78 -26.42
CA GLY A 76 59.03 -30.86 -26.05
C GLY A 76 59.56 -30.80 -24.62
N TYR A 77 58.93 -30.05 -23.70
CA TYR A 77 59.42 -29.88 -22.32
C TYR A 77 59.11 -31.05 -21.36
N TYR A 78 58.43 -32.09 -21.85
CA TYR A 78 58.03 -33.28 -21.07
C TYR A 78 59.00 -34.47 -21.19
N GLY A 79 60.08 -34.37 -21.98
CA GLY A 79 61.06 -35.45 -22.15
C GLY A 79 61.97 -35.66 -20.92
N GLU A 80 62.71 -36.78 -20.89
CA GLU A 80 63.67 -37.08 -19.81
C GLU A 80 64.71 -35.95 -19.65
N ASN A 81 65.05 -35.64 -18.39
CA ASN A 81 65.92 -34.51 -17.96
C ASN A 81 65.40 -33.10 -18.29
N LYS A 82 64.10 -32.92 -18.52
CA LYS A 82 63.48 -31.60 -18.75
C LYS A 82 62.61 -31.14 -17.57
N LEU A 83 62.29 -29.84 -17.57
CA LEU A 83 61.57 -29.13 -16.51
C LEU A 83 60.25 -29.79 -16.07
N PHE A 84 59.55 -30.50 -16.97
CA PHE A 84 58.28 -31.17 -16.68
C PHE A 84 58.35 -32.69 -16.89
N ALA A 85 59.55 -33.28 -16.82
CA ALA A 85 59.72 -34.73 -16.84
C ALA A 85 58.89 -35.37 -15.71
N ASN A 86 58.13 -36.43 -16.03
CA ASN A 86 57.23 -37.15 -15.10
C ASN A 86 56.04 -36.34 -14.56
N SER A 87 55.66 -35.22 -15.18
CA SER A 87 54.50 -34.45 -14.72
C SER A 87 53.17 -35.13 -15.08
N ASP A 88 52.26 -35.18 -14.11
CA ASP A 88 50.92 -35.77 -14.24
C ASP A 88 49.93 -34.75 -14.84
N THR A 89 49.92 -34.69 -16.17
CA THR A 89 48.99 -33.82 -16.93
C THR A 89 47.52 -34.22 -16.74
N LEU A 90 47.25 -35.49 -16.50
CA LEU A 90 45.90 -35.99 -16.25
C LEU A 90 45.41 -35.53 -14.87
N GLY A 91 46.26 -35.65 -13.85
CA GLY A 91 46.01 -35.12 -12.51
C GLY A 91 45.79 -33.60 -12.50
N TYR A 92 46.52 -32.85 -13.33
CA TYR A 92 46.31 -31.41 -13.52
C TYR A 92 44.90 -31.08 -14.02
N TYR A 93 44.44 -31.71 -15.11
CA TYR A 93 43.09 -31.47 -15.61
C TYR A 93 42.01 -31.96 -14.64
N GLY A 94 42.25 -33.07 -13.94
CA GLY A 94 41.39 -33.54 -12.86
C GLY A 94 41.22 -32.49 -11.76
N ALA A 95 42.31 -31.83 -11.34
CA ALA A 95 42.27 -30.77 -10.35
C ALA A 95 41.54 -29.51 -10.85
N VAL A 96 41.76 -29.08 -12.09
CA VAL A 96 41.10 -27.90 -12.69
C VAL A 96 39.59 -28.12 -12.83
N ILE A 97 39.19 -29.28 -13.34
CA ILE A 97 37.77 -29.63 -13.51
C ILE A 97 37.11 -29.77 -12.13
N GLY A 98 37.76 -30.46 -11.19
CA GLY A 98 37.27 -30.64 -9.82
C GLY A 98 37.05 -29.30 -9.10
N CYS A 99 38.02 -28.39 -9.21
CA CYS A 99 37.92 -27.04 -8.65
C CYS A 99 36.75 -26.25 -9.26
N THR A 100 36.62 -26.28 -10.60
CA THR A 100 35.55 -25.58 -11.32
C THR A 100 34.16 -26.07 -10.92
N ILE A 101 33.96 -27.39 -10.91
CA ILE A 101 32.67 -28.01 -10.51
C ILE A 101 32.35 -27.68 -9.06
N THR A 102 33.35 -27.71 -8.16
CA THR A 102 33.14 -27.42 -6.74
C THR A 102 32.71 -25.97 -6.52
N VAL A 103 33.39 -25.01 -7.15
CA VAL A 103 33.06 -23.58 -7.03
C VAL A 103 31.68 -23.28 -7.64
N LEU A 104 31.37 -23.85 -8.81
CA LEU A 104 30.04 -23.70 -9.43
C LEU A 104 28.94 -24.34 -8.57
N GLY A 105 29.19 -25.52 -8.01
CA GLY A 105 28.27 -26.21 -7.11
C GLY A 105 27.97 -25.40 -5.86
N ILE A 106 29.00 -24.84 -5.22
CA ILE A 106 28.83 -23.93 -4.07
C ILE A 106 28.04 -22.69 -4.51
N HIS A 107 28.40 -22.06 -5.63
CA HIS A 107 27.74 -20.85 -6.11
C HIS A 107 26.24 -21.09 -6.36
N TRP A 108 25.87 -22.16 -7.07
CA TRP A 108 24.48 -22.50 -7.32
C TRP A 108 23.72 -22.88 -6.06
N THR A 109 24.33 -23.65 -5.15
CA THR A 109 23.70 -24.04 -3.88
C THR A 109 23.40 -22.81 -3.02
N PHE A 110 24.38 -21.92 -2.83
CA PHE A 110 24.17 -20.67 -2.08
C PHE A 110 23.13 -19.78 -2.74
N ASN A 111 23.09 -19.70 -4.08
CA ASN A 111 22.10 -18.89 -4.76
C ASN A 111 20.69 -19.46 -4.57
N ASN A 112 20.54 -20.79 -4.66
CA ASN A 112 19.26 -21.46 -4.41
C ASN A 112 18.80 -21.27 -2.96
N GLU A 113 19.69 -21.48 -1.98
CA GLU A 113 19.38 -21.26 -0.56
C GLU A 113 18.98 -19.80 -0.28
N LYS A 114 19.63 -18.83 -0.93
CA LYS A 114 19.23 -17.42 -0.81
C LYS A 114 17.82 -17.17 -1.31
N VAL A 115 17.46 -17.74 -2.46
CA VAL A 115 16.11 -17.62 -3.04
C VAL A 115 15.10 -18.28 -2.10
N VAL A 116 15.34 -19.53 -1.69
CA VAL A 116 14.47 -20.28 -0.77
C VAL A 116 14.31 -19.57 0.57
N ALA A 117 15.38 -19.02 1.14
CA ALA A 117 15.31 -18.28 2.41
C ALA A 117 14.63 -16.92 2.28
N ALA A 118 14.70 -16.27 1.13
CA ALA A 118 13.93 -15.05 0.86
C ALA A 118 12.44 -15.37 0.73
N GLU A 119 12.10 -16.45 0.03
CA GLU A 119 10.73 -16.90 -0.19
C GLU A 119 10.08 -17.48 1.09
N GLY A 120 10.85 -18.21 1.90
CA GLY A 120 10.43 -18.66 3.22
C GLY A 120 10.11 -17.50 4.16
N ARG A 121 11.00 -16.49 4.24
CA ARG A 121 10.72 -15.26 5.00
C ARG A 121 9.48 -14.53 4.49
N ARG A 122 9.26 -14.51 3.17
CA ARG A 122 8.09 -13.89 2.55
C ARG A 122 6.77 -14.61 2.88
N ASN A 123 6.78 -15.93 2.95
CA ASN A 123 5.60 -16.72 3.33
C ASN A 123 5.32 -16.71 4.84
N ASP A 124 6.36 -16.65 5.67
CA ASP A 124 6.23 -16.73 7.13
C ASP A 124 5.97 -15.38 7.82
N SER A 125 6.06 -14.25 7.11
CA SER A 125 5.99 -12.90 7.71
C SER A 125 4.74 -12.10 7.37
N LEU A 126 3.57 -12.74 7.43
CA LEU A 126 2.28 -12.06 7.23
C LEU A 126 2.05 -10.96 8.30
N PRO A 127 1.75 -9.71 7.92
CA PRO A 127 1.28 -8.72 8.88
C PRO A 127 -0.09 -9.14 9.44
N ILE A 128 -0.20 -9.20 10.77
CA ILE A 128 -1.44 -9.56 11.47
C ILE A 128 -1.89 -8.34 12.25
N LEU A 129 -3.10 -7.88 11.96
CA LEU A 129 -3.66 -6.67 12.55
C LEU A 129 -4.75 -7.03 13.55
N LYS A 130 -4.67 -6.41 14.72
CA LYS A 130 -5.69 -6.45 15.76
C LYS A 130 -6.45 -5.14 15.75
N PHE A 131 -7.77 -5.24 15.85
CA PHE A 131 -8.68 -4.11 15.77
C PHE A 131 -9.46 -3.92 17.06
N GLU A 132 -9.66 -2.66 17.45
CA GLU A 132 -10.52 -2.28 18.56
C GLU A 132 -11.29 -1.00 18.19
N LEU A 133 -12.59 -0.95 18.51
CA LEU A 133 -13.45 0.20 18.25
C LEU A 133 -13.89 0.83 19.56
N LYS A 134 -13.49 2.08 19.79
CA LYS A 134 -13.79 2.85 21.02
C LYS A 134 -14.63 4.07 20.68
N ASN A 135 -15.87 4.12 21.16
CA ASN A 135 -16.70 5.32 21.02
C ASN A 135 -16.07 6.51 21.77
N THR A 136 -16.12 7.70 21.16
CA THR A 136 -15.61 8.94 21.77
C THR A 136 -16.60 10.07 21.60
N TYR A 137 -16.68 10.94 22.60
CA TYR A 137 -17.47 12.17 22.57
C TYR A 137 -16.60 13.42 22.39
N ASP A 138 -15.29 13.25 22.20
CA ASP A 138 -14.34 14.33 21.98
C ASP A 138 -14.69 15.04 20.66
N VAL A 139 -15.24 16.26 20.77
CA VAL A 139 -15.65 17.10 19.64
C VAL A 139 -14.49 17.95 19.11
N ASP A 140 -13.42 18.12 19.90
CA ASP A 140 -12.40 19.14 19.68
C ASP A 140 -11.33 18.71 18.68
N LYS A 141 -11.02 17.41 18.59
CA LYS A 141 -10.07 16.92 17.57
C LYS A 141 -10.72 16.78 16.19
N PRO A 142 -10.03 17.18 15.11
CA PRO A 142 -10.48 16.86 13.75
C PRO A 142 -10.59 15.33 13.58
N TYR A 143 -11.59 14.90 12.82
CA TYR A 143 -11.72 13.49 12.43
C TYR A 143 -10.85 13.23 11.20
N ASP A 144 -10.23 12.05 11.13
CA ASP A 144 -9.41 11.60 10.00
C ASP A 144 -10.30 11.13 8.84
N LEU A 145 -11.43 10.50 9.20
CA LEU A 145 -12.35 9.89 8.25
C LEU A 145 -13.79 10.33 8.52
N LEU A 146 -14.52 10.59 7.45
CA LEU A 146 -15.96 10.80 7.45
C LEU A 146 -16.63 9.66 6.73
N VAL A 147 -17.46 8.89 7.41
CA VAL A 147 -18.20 7.77 6.85
C VAL A 147 -19.67 8.13 6.84
N ILE A 148 -20.33 7.99 5.69
CA ILE A 148 -21.77 8.20 5.54
C ILE A 148 -22.36 6.92 4.96
N ARG A 149 -23.22 6.27 5.73
CA ARG A 149 -24.06 5.19 5.23
C ARG A 149 -25.26 5.79 4.49
N GLU A 150 -25.58 5.22 3.33
CA GLU A 150 -26.72 5.62 2.48
C GLU A 150 -26.71 7.12 2.09
N ILE A 151 -25.79 7.44 1.18
CA ILE A 151 -25.46 8.81 0.79
C ILE A 151 -26.65 9.55 0.17
N ASP A 152 -27.53 8.84 -0.55
CA ASP A 152 -28.66 9.46 -1.23
C ASP A 152 -29.72 9.94 -0.24
N THR A 153 -30.03 9.11 0.77
CA THR A 153 -30.91 9.49 1.88
C THR A 153 -30.29 10.61 2.71
N TYR A 154 -28.98 10.60 2.95
CA TYR A 154 -28.28 11.72 3.59
C TYR A 154 -28.39 13.03 2.78
N ARG A 155 -28.24 13.00 1.45
CA ARG A 155 -28.44 14.18 0.59
C ARG A 155 -29.86 14.71 0.68
N LYS A 156 -30.85 13.82 0.63
CA LYS A 156 -32.27 14.16 0.81
C LYS A 156 -32.49 14.85 2.16
N TYR A 157 -32.00 14.25 3.25
CA TYR A 157 -32.05 14.83 4.59
C TYR A 157 -31.46 16.24 4.63
N LYS A 158 -30.26 16.45 4.07
CA LYS A 158 -29.62 17.78 4.04
C LYS A 158 -30.38 18.81 3.21
N SER A 159 -31.02 18.38 2.12
CA SER A 159 -31.89 19.26 1.34
C SER A 159 -33.12 19.69 2.13
N LEU A 160 -33.77 18.75 2.83
CA LEU A 160 -34.94 19.03 3.67
C LEU A 160 -34.59 19.93 4.86
N GLU A 161 -33.45 19.70 5.53
CA GLU A 161 -32.96 20.54 6.65
C GLU A 161 -32.70 21.99 6.18
N LYS A 162 -32.16 22.16 4.98
CA LYS A 162 -31.93 23.49 4.39
C LYS A 162 -33.25 24.17 4.03
N ASN A 163 -34.18 23.42 3.46
CA ASN A 163 -35.51 23.92 3.11
C ASN A 163 -36.26 24.38 4.36
N GLU A 164 -36.25 23.59 5.43
CA GLU A 164 -36.88 23.91 6.71
C GLU A 164 -36.38 25.26 7.26
N LYS A 165 -35.06 25.47 7.29
CA LYS A 165 -34.46 26.74 7.72
C LYS A 165 -34.97 27.93 6.90
N LYS A 166 -35.05 27.76 5.57
CA LYS A 166 -35.57 28.80 4.68
C LYS A 166 -37.04 29.11 4.97
N LEU A 167 -37.87 28.09 5.15
CA LEU A 167 -39.29 28.26 5.46
C LEU A 167 -39.48 28.98 6.81
N TYR A 168 -38.69 28.66 7.82
CA TYR A 168 -38.72 29.37 9.11
C TYR A 168 -38.28 30.83 9.00
N GLU A 169 -37.24 31.13 8.21
CA GLU A 169 -36.83 32.51 7.92
C GLU A 169 -37.95 33.29 7.21
N GLU A 170 -38.59 32.68 6.21
CA GLU A 170 -39.73 33.26 5.51
C GLU A 170 -40.92 33.50 6.45
N LEU A 171 -41.22 32.55 7.34
CA LEU A 171 -42.28 32.67 8.33
C LEU A 171 -42.03 33.84 9.29
N SER A 172 -40.78 33.97 9.75
CA SER A 172 -40.36 35.09 10.61
C SER A 172 -40.58 36.43 9.90
N ASN A 173 -40.17 36.54 8.63
CA ASN A 173 -40.38 37.75 7.83
C ASN A 173 -41.87 38.06 7.62
N LEU A 174 -42.69 37.05 7.35
CA LEU A 174 -44.14 37.21 7.21
C LEU A 174 -44.80 37.69 8.51
N ARG A 175 -44.39 37.15 9.67
CA ARG A 175 -44.88 37.60 10.99
C ARG A 175 -44.43 39.03 11.32
N ASN A 176 -43.21 39.40 10.95
CA ASN A 176 -42.74 40.79 11.09
C ASN A 176 -43.56 41.74 10.21
N LYS A 177 -43.86 41.34 8.96
CA LYS A 177 -44.75 42.11 8.07
C LYS A 177 -46.14 42.27 8.69
N GLN A 178 -46.69 41.20 9.27
CA GLN A 178 -47.97 41.24 9.97
C GLN A 178 -47.96 42.26 11.11
N GLY A 179 -46.93 42.23 11.96
CA GLY A 179 -46.75 43.20 13.05
C GLY A 179 -46.69 44.64 12.55
N ASN A 180 -45.94 44.90 11.47
CA ASN A 180 -45.86 46.23 10.87
C ASN A 180 -47.21 46.74 10.35
N ILE A 181 -48.03 45.87 9.74
CA ILE A 181 -49.38 46.23 9.30
C ILE A 181 -50.24 46.60 10.52
N LEU A 182 -50.25 45.77 11.56
CA LEU A 182 -51.01 46.01 12.79
C LEU A 182 -50.58 47.30 13.49
N ASP A 183 -49.29 47.63 13.49
CA ASP A 183 -48.79 48.89 14.04
C ASP A 183 -49.25 50.11 13.25
N LYS A 184 -49.30 50.03 11.92
CA LYS A 184 -49.85 51.11 11.07
C LYS A 184 -51.34 51.32 11.36
N VAL A 185 -52.11 50.23 11.42
CA VAL A 185 -53.53 50.24 11.77
C VAL A 185 -53.74 50.88 13.15
N ARG A 186 -52.94 50.48 14.15
CA ARG A 186 -53.01 51.04 15.51
C ARG A 186 -52.74 52.55 15.51
N LYS A 187 -51.75 53.02 14.74
CA LYS A 187 -51.42 54.46 14.63
C LYS A 187 -52.52 55.27 13.95
N GLN A 188 -53.14 54.71 12.89
CA GLN A 188 -54.18 55.40 12.12
C GLN A 188 -55.58 55.23 12.71
N LYS A 189 -55.78 54.30 13.65
CA LYS A 189 -57.08 53.93 14.25
C LYS A 189 -58.16 53.55 13.23
N ASN A 190 -57.74 53.20 12.02
CA ASN A 190 -58.60 52.71 10.96
C ASN A 190 -57.90 51.52 10.28
N PHE A 191 -58.68 50.51 9.91
CA PHE A 191 -58.21 49.32 9.21
C PHE A 191 -58.40 49.42 7.69
N GLU A 192 -59.25 50.34 7.25
CA GLU A 192 -59.61 50.58 5.85
C GLU A 192 -58.36 50.83 4.99
N GLY A 193 -58.19 50.05 3.93
CA GLY A 193 -57.04 50.12 3.03
C GLY A 193 -55.88 49.16 3.36
N TYR A 194 -55.92 48.47 4.51
CA TYR A 194 -54.97 47.40 4.86
C TYR A 194 -55.57 45.99 4.81
N GLU A 195 -56.89 45.86 4.60
CA GLU A 195 -57.61 44.59 4.70
C GLU A 195 -57.03 43.53 3.76
N MET A 196 -56.87 43.90 2.48
CA MET A 196 -56.33 43.00 1.46
C MET A 196 -54.88 42.60 1.74
N GLU A 197 -54.03 43.55 2.15
CA GLU A 197 -52.63 43.27 2.49
C GLU A 197 -52.51 42.34 3.72
N PHE A 198 -53.38 42.55 4.71
CA PHE A 198 -53.42 41.73 5.92
C PHE A 198 -53.94 40.31 5.64
N GLU A 199 -55.01 40.17 4.86
CA GLU A 199 -55.53 38.87 4.43
C GLU A 199 -54.53 38.07 3.60
N ASP A 200 -53.85 38.71 2.64
CA ASP A 200 -52.84 38.05 1.80
C ASP A 200 -51.62 37.64 2.62
N ASN A 201 -51.24 38.43 3.63
CA ASN A 201 -50.21 38.07 4.57
C ASN A 201 -50.62 36.84 5.42
N ILE A 202 -51.86 36.79 5.91
CA ILE A 202 -52.38 35.62 6.65
C ILE A 202 -52.35 34.37 5.76
N LYS A 203 -52.85 34.45 4.51
CA LYS A 203 -52.82 33.33 3.56
C LYS A 203 -51.40 32.82 3.33
N SER A 204 -50.44 33.73 3.18
CA SER A 204 -49.02 33.40 3.03
C SER A 204 -48.46 32.70 4.28
N ILE A 205 -48.81 33.17 5.47
CA ILE A 205 -48.41 32.54 6.75
C ILE A 205 -48.97 31.12 6.85
N THR A 206 -50.27 30.93 6.58
CA THR A 206 -50.91 29.61 6.64
C THR A 206 -50.29 28.62 5.67
N LYS A 207 -50.04 29.07 4.43
CA LYS A 207 -49.37 28.24 3.42
C LYS A 207 -47.97 27.83 3.88
N ASN A 208 -47.16 28.80 4.31
CA ASN A 208 -45.79 28.52 4.73
C ASN A 208 -45.74 27.61 5.97
N GLN A 209 -46.70 27.73 6.90
CA GLN A 209 -46.83 26.80 8.01
C GLN A 209 -47.15 25.37 7.54
N THR A 210 -48.03 25.22 6.54
CA THR A 210 -48.34 23.92 5.94
C THR A 210 -47.11 23.31 5.27
N ASP A 211 -46.35 24.11 4.52
CA ASP A 211 -45.10 23.69 3.88
C ASP A 211 -44.03 23.25 4.91
N ILE A 212 -43.98 23.90 6.08
CA ILE A 212 -43.14 23.49 7.21
C ILE A 212 -43.58 22.13 7.73
N ASP A 213 -44.87 21.97 8.02
CA ASP A 213 -45.41 20.73 8.59
C ASP A 213 -45.14 19.54 7.65
N GLU A 214 -45.39 19.68 6.34
CA GLU A 214 -45.06 18.66 5.33
C GLU A 214 -43.56 18.35 5.26
N ASN A 215 -42.70 19.36 5.38
CA ASN A 215 -41.25 19.17 5.32
C ASN A 215 -40.74 18.46 6.58
N SER A 216 -41.29 18.80 7.75
CA SER A 216 -40.97 18.14 9.02
C SER A 216 -41.46 16.70 9.06
N GLU A 217 -42.61 16.37 8.45
CA GLU A 217 -43.07 14.98 8.28
C GLU A 217 -42.07 14.16 7.45
N LYS A 218 -41.64 14.70 6.29
CA LYS A 218 -40.61 14.06 5.43
C LYS A 218 -39.28 13.88 6.14
N LEU A 219 -38.91 14.78 7.05
CA LEU A 219 -37.72 14.64 7.89
C LEU A 219 -37.90 13.54 8.94
N ALA A 220 -39.07 13.45 9.56
CA ALA A 220 -39.38 12.45 10.57
C ALA A 220 -39.37 11.02 10.04
N GLU A 221 -39.59 10.81 8.74
CA GLU A 221 -39.45 9.50 8.09
C GLU A 221 -37.98 9.01 8.00
N ILE A 222 -37.02 9.93 8.06
CA ILE A 222 -35.60 9.64 7.92
C ILE A 222 -34.99 9.44 9.31
N PHE A 223 -34.40 8.26 9.52
CA PHE A 223 -33.56 8.02 10.68
C PHE A 223 -32.16 8.57 10.41
N PHE A 224 -31.74 9.52 11.24
CA PHE A 224 -30.39 10.08 11.20
C PHE A 224 -29.70 9.90 12.56
N TYR A 225 -28.51 9.33 12.55
CA TYR A 225 -27.67 9.20 13.73
C TYR A 225 -26.20 9.51 13.41
N GLY A 226 -25.60 10.41 14.18
CA GLY A 226 -24.18 10.75 14.09
C GLY A 226 -23.41 10.26 15.31
N SER A 227 -22.26 9.62 15.07
CA SER A 227 -21.34 9.20 16.12
C SER A 227 -19.89 9.46 15.74
N THR A 228 -19.01 9.45 16.74
CA THR A 228 -17.58 9.52 16.55
C THR A 228 -16.94 8.38 17.34
N PHE A 229 -15.99 7.67 16.72
CA PHE A 229 -15.25 6.60 17.38
C PHE A 229 -13.81 6.54 16.89
N PHE A 230 -12.94 5.96 17.71
CA PHE A 230 -11.59 5.58 17.33
C PHE A 230 -11.59 4.13 16.85
N LEU A 231 -10.99 3.91 15.69
CA LEU A 231 -10.57 2.60 15.23
C LEU A 231 -9.08 2.46 15.53
N ASN A 232 -8.77 1.64 16.53
CA ASN A 232 -7.41 1.33 16.91
C ASN A 232 -6.96 0.11 16.11
N ILE A 233 -5.81 0.25 15.44
CA ILE A 233 -5.20 -0.78 14.60
C ILE A 233 -3.81 -1.05 15.18
N ASN A 234 -3.60 -2.25 15.69
CA ASN A 234 -2.32 -2.67 16.24
C ASN A 234 -1.76 -3.82 15.41
N ASN A 235 -0.51 -3.71 14.98
CA ASN A 235 0.16 -4.78 14.28
C ASN A 235 0.85 -5.74 15.27
N ILE A 236 0.27 -6.93 15.40
CA ILE A 236 0.81 -8.04 16.20
C ILE A 236 1.68 -8.99 15.37
N GLY A 237 1.74 -8.79 14.05
CA GLY A 237 2.63 -9.52 13.15
C GLY A 237 4.07 -8.99 13.18
N LEU A 238 4.98 -9.75 12.58
CA LEU A 238 6.40 -9.39 12.55
C LEU A 238 6.74 -8.29 11.53
N GLN A 239 5.89 -8.12 10.50
CA GLN A 239 6.17 -7.26 9.36
C GLN A 239 5.22 -6.07 9.31
N THR A 240 5.73 -4.92 8.86
CA THR A 240 4.96 -3.68 8.71
C THR A 240 3.79 -3.86 7.73
N ALA A 241 2.61 -3.43 8.14
CA ALA A 241 1.46 -3.26 7.27
C ALA A 241 1.38 -1.82 6.77
N ILE A 242 1.16 -1.62 5.47
CA ILE A 242 0.94 -0.31 4.87
C ILE A 242 -0.53 -0.22 4.50
N LEU A 243 -1.31 0.56 5.24
CA LEU A 243 -2.72 0.75 4.93
C LEU A 243 -2.86 1.48 3.60
N SER A 244 -3.78 0.99 2.76
CA SER A 244 -3.99 1.47 1.39
C SER A 244 -5.37 2.09 1.20
N SER A 245 -6.41 1.47 1.74
CA SER A 245 -7.77 2.02 1.65
C SER A 245 -8.66 1.54 2.77
N ILE A 246 -9.68 2.35 3.06
CA ILE A 246 -10.81 1.98 3.90
C ILE A 246 -12.09 2.18 3.10
N SER A 247 -13.07 1.32 3.32
CA SER A 247 -14.42 1.51 2.80
C SER A 247 -15.46 1.03 3.79
N LEU A 248 -16.67 1.59 3.70
CA LEU A 248 -17.85 1.04 4.33
C LEU A 248 -18.60 0.23 3.27
N CYS A 249 -18.70 -1.07 3.50
CA CYS A 249 -19.47 -1.98 2.67
C CYS A 249 -20.78 -2.30 3.38
N SER A 250 -21.88 -1.84 2.80
CA SER A 250 -23.22 -2.11 3.32
C SER A 250 -23.88 -3.24 2.52
N LYS A 251 -24.70 -4.06 3.17
CA LYS A 251 -25.46 -5.12 2.46
C LYS A 251 -26.55 -4.52 1.56
N ASN A 252 -27.08 -5.34 0.64
CA ASN A 252 -28.27 -5.04 -0.16
C ASN A 252 -28.15 -3.84 -1.14
N GLY A 253 -26.94 -3.51 -1.59
CA GLY A 253 -26.73 -2.45 -2.59
C GLY A 253 -26.87 -1.02 -2.05
N ILE A 254 -26.86 -0.84 -0.73
CA ILE A 254 -26.87 0.47 -0.08
C ILE A 254 -25.60 1.25 -0.46
N THR A 255 -25.78 2.46 -0.96
CA THR A 255 -24.70 3.35 -1.43
C THR A 255 -24.07 4.08 -0.25
N SER A 256 -23.00 3.52 0.30
CA SER A 256 -22.22 4.14 1.38
C SER A 256 -21.02 4.91 0.83
N LYS A 257 -20.64 6.02 1.46
CA LYS A 257 -19.52 6.85 1.03
C LYS A 257 -18.56 7.16 2.18
N VAL A 258 -17.26 7.02 1.91
CA VAL A 258 -16.21 7.47 2.83
C VAL A 258 -15.50 8.69 2.26
N GLY A 259 -15.23 9.68 3.09
CA GLY A 259 -14.41 10.84 2.82
C GLY A 259 -13.19 10.84 3.72
N VAL A 260 -12.05 11.23 3.17
CA VAL A 260 -10.82 11.44 3.95
C VAL A 260 -10.71 12.91 4.25
N ASN A 261 -10.43 13.23 5.50
CA ASN A 261 -10.17 14.59 5.93
C ASN A 261 -8.65 14.73 6.11
N HIS A 262 -8.01 15.51 5.26
CA HIS A 262 -6.57 15.79 5.40
C HIS A 262 -6.40 17.00 6.30
N GLU A 263 -5.53 16.90 7.31
CA GLU A 263 -5.24 17.96 8.31
C GLU A 263 -4.96 19.34 7.67
N ASN A 264 -4.45 19.37 6.43
CA ASN A 264 -4.08 20.59 5.72
C ASN A 264 -5.16 21.16 4.77
N SER A 265 -6.37 20.60 4.75
CA SER A 265 -7.46 21.14 3.92
C SER A 265 -8.78 21.19 4.67
N GLN A 266 -9.39 22.37 4.77
CA GLN A 266 -10.78 22.56 5.23
C GLN A 266 -11.84 21.88 4.32
N LYS A 267 -11.41 21.04 3.36
CA LYS A 267 -12.27 20.37 2.38
C LYS A 267 -12.10 18.87 2.52
N THR A 268 -13.17 18.19 2.93
CA THR A 268 -13.25 16.73 2.90
C THR A 268 -13.15 16.25 1.45
N LYS A 269 -12.13 15.45 1.13
CA LYS A 269 -12.02 14.83 -0.19
C LYS A 269 -12.84 13.55 -0.19
N TRP A 270 -13.96 13.59 -0.89
CA TRP A 270 -14.83 12.44 -1.05
C TRP A 270 -14.17 11.36 -1.91
N ALA A 271 -14.31 10.09 -1.51
CA ALA A 271 -13.96 8.96 -2.35
C ALA A 271 -14.66 9.02 -3.72
N VAL A 272 -13.94 8.63 -4.77
CA VAL A 272 -14.47 8.57 -6.15
C VAL A 272 -15.35 7.33 -6.36
N GLU A 273 -15.13 6.25 -5.58
CA GLU A 273 -15.76 4.93 -5.81
C GLU A 273 -16.24 4.24 -4.51
N ASN A 274 -16.77 5.00 -3.54
CA ASN A 274 -17.18 4.49 -2.21
C ASN A 274 -16.01 3.94 -1.34
N THR A 275 -14.82 3.86 -1.90
CA THR A 275 -13.54 3.53 -1.26
C THR A 275 -12.72 4.78 -1.03
N ALA A 276 -12.51 5.11 0.25
CA ALA A 276 -11.57 6.15 0.63
C ALA A 276 -10.16 5.57 0.58
N LYS A 277 -9.38 6.02 -0.39
CA LYS A 277 -7.94 5.76 -0.40
C LYS A 277 -7.31 6.42 0.81
N ILE A 278 -6.79 5.59 1.72
CA ILE A 278 -5.95 6.02 2.82
C ILE A 278 -4.52 5.67 2.40
N GLU A 279 -4.02 6.38 1.40
CA GLU A 279 -2.63 6.24 1.01
C GLU A 279 -1.82 6.94 2.11
N LYS A 280 -1.16 6.16 3.00
CA LYS A 280 -0.03 6.51 3.89
C LYS A 280 -0.26 6.40 5.42
N PHE A 281 -0.65 5.23 5.92
CA PHE A 281 -0.31 4.87 7.31
C PHE A 281 0.45 3.54 7.33
N ALA A 282 1.73 3.61 7.73
CA ALA A 282 2.51 2.43 8.06
C ALA A 282 2.20 2.05 9.52
N VAL A 283 1.86 0.78 9.76
CA VAL A 283 1.65 0.22 11.09
C VAL A 283 2.78 -0.78 11.31
N THR A 284 3.85 -0.32 11.98
CA THR A 284 4.97 -1.20 12.30
C THR A 284 4.63 -2.10 13.49
N LYS A 285 5.47 -3.10 13.75
CA LYS A 285 5.25 -4.05 14.85
C LYS A 285 5.16 -3.31 16.18
N GLU A 286 4.15 -3.65 16.99
CA GLU A 286 3.90 -3.07 18.32
C GLU A 286 3.53 -1.58 18.32
N GLU A 287 3.36 -0.94 17.15
CA GLU A 287 2.79 0.40 17.04
C GLU A 287 1.27 0.34 16.94
N GLU A 288 0.61 1.28 17.63
CA GLU A 288 -0.83 1.49 17.58
C GLU A 288 -1.14 2.70 16.69
N LEU A 289 -1.87 2.46 15.61
CA LEU A 289 -2.47 3.50 14.80
C LEU A 289 -3.90 3.75 15.28
N ASN A 290 -4.22 5.00 15.57
CA ASN A 290 -5.57 5.41 15.98
C ASN A 290 -6.20 6.28 14.91
N LEU A 291 -7.28 5.81 14.30
CA LEU A 291 -8.04 6.55 13.31
C LEU A 291 -9.34 7.07 13.94
N LYS A 292 -9.52 8.40 13.99
CA LYS A 292 -10.75 9.04 14.43
C LYS A 292 -11.75 9.10 13.28
N ILE A 293 -12.86 8.38 13.43
CA ILE A 293 -13.90 8.24 12.41
C ILE A 293 -15.17 8.95 12.89
N LYS A 294 -15.65 9.90 12.07
CA LYS A 294 -17.00 10.47 12.19
C LYS A 294 -17.94 9.67 11.31
N PHE A 295 -18.95 9.08 11.91
CA PHE A 295 -19.88 8.17 11.25
C PHE A 295 -21.29 8.74 11.27
N PHE A 296 -21.89 8.88 10.08
CA PHE A 296 -23.29 9.21 9.90
C PHE A 296 -24.04 8.00 9.36
N TYR A 297 -25.01 7.58 10.15
CA TYR A 297 -26.02 6.61 9.78
C TYR A 297 -27.24 7.37 9.27
N CYS A 298 -27.64 7.09 8.03
CA CYS A 298 -28.88 7.60 7.45
C CYS A 298 -29.63 6.42 6.85
N ASP A 299 -30.93 6.29 7.12
CA ASP A 299 -31.80 5.29 6.48
C ASP A 299 -33.27 5.73 6.62
N VAL A 300 -34.18 5.08 5.89
CA VAL A 300 -35.63 5.27 6.04
C VAL A 300 -36.13 4.41 7.20
N LEU A 301 -36.94 4.98 8.10
CA LEU A 301 -37.44 4.28 9.29
C LEU A 301 -38.19 2.97 8.97
N SER A 302 -38.78 2.84 7.78
CA SER A 302 -39.42 1.60 7.32
C SER A 302 -38.46 0.42 7.26
N ASN A 303 -37.18 0.65 6.94
CA ASN A 303 -36.16 -0.39 6.77
C ASN A 303 -35.61 -0.91 8.12
N ILE A 304 -35.83 -0.13 9.18
CA ILE A 304 -35.30 -0.29 10.53
C ILE A 304 -36.25 -1.09 11.45
N LYS A 305 -37.54 -1.22 11.10
CA LYS A 305 -38.60 -1.80 11.94
C LYS A 305 -38.60 -3.34 12.06
N SER A 306 -37.46 -3.98 12.33
CA SER A 306 -37.43 -5.37 12.82
C SER A 306 -37.05 -5.41 14.31
N LYS A 307 -38.07 -5.42 15.17
CA LYS A 307 -37.92 -5.41 16.64
C LYS A 307 -37.77 -6.82 17.20
N ILE A 308 -36.72 -7.04 17.98
CA ILE A 308 -36.68 -8.03 19.08
C ILE A 308 -36.08 -7.33 20.32
N GLU A 309 -36.77 -7.47 21.46
CA GLU A 309 -36.48 -7.08 22.86
C GLU A 309 -35.23 -6.25 23.24
N LYS A 310 -35.44 -5.18 24.04
CA LYS A 310 -34.51 -4.34 24.87
C LYS A 310 -33.14 -3.90 24.30
N LYS A 311 -32.67 -4.47 23.19
CA LYS A 311 -31.51 -4.12 22.37
C LYS A 311 -31.96 -4.19 20.92
N GLU A 312 -32.12 -3.02 20.31
CA GLU A 312 -32.43 -2.95 18.88
C GLU A 312 -31.09 -3.03 18.13
N TYR A 313 -30.95 -4.04 17.28
CA TYR A 313 -29.78 -4.24 16.42
C TYR A 313 -30.12 -3.77 15.03
N TYR A 314 -29.36 -2.80 14.54
CA TYR A 314 -29.47 -2.25 13.20
C TYR A 314 -28.24 -2.69 12.40
N ASP A 315 -28.47 -3.05 11.14
CA ASP A 315 -27.46 -3.48 10.17
C ASP A 315 -26.70 -4.76 10.52
N GLY A 316 -27.39 -5.91 10.49
CA GLY A 316 -26.80 -7.24 10.67
C GLY A 316 -25.84 -7.71 9.57
N GLY A 317 -25.08 -6.82 8.95
CA GLY A 317 -24.20 -7.19 7.84
C GLY A 317 -23.28 -6.12 7.27
N ASP A 318 -23.33 -4.89 7.75
CA ASP A 318 -22.40 -3.85 7.32
C ASP A 318 -21.01 -4.14 7.87
N TYR A 319 -19.98 -3.82 7.11
CA TYR A 319 -18.59 -4.02 7.53
C TYR A 319 -17.69 -2.91 7.00
N ILE A 320 -16.66 -2.59 7.79
CA ILE A 320 -15.55 -1.75 7.37
C ILE A 320 -14.53 -2.66 6.68
N SER A 321 -14.23 -2.42 5.41
CA SER A 321 -13.17 -3.11 4.69
C SER A 321 -11.88 -2.29 4.78
N ILE A 322 -10.80 -2.94 5.21
CA ILE A 322 -9.47 -2.32 5.28
C ILE A 322 -8.54 -3.12 4.39
N ASP A 323 -8.01 -2.45 3.38
CA ASP A 323 -7.03 -3.02 2.47
C ASP A 323 -5.65 -2.50 2.84
N PHE A 324 -4.67 -3.39 2.87
CA PHE A 324 -3.29 -3.06 3.18
C PHE A 324 -2.31 -3.90 2.37
N THR A 325 -1.07 -3.44 2.31
CA THR A 325 0.02 -4.18 1.69
C THR A 325 1.11 -4.49 2.69
N ASP A 326 1.80 -5.62 2.50
CA ASP A 326 3.08 -5.84 3.17
C ASP A 326 4.22 -5.13 2.44
N VAL A 327 5.45 -5.24 2.97
CA VAL A 327 6.66 -4.66 2.37
C VAL A 327 7.02 -5.30 1.02
N TYR A 328 6.46 -6.47 0.71
CA TYR A 328 6.61 -7.17 -0.57
C TYR A 328 5.49 -6.84 -1.54
N GLN A 329 4.64 -5.86 -1.23
CA GLN A 329 3.51 -5.41 -2.04
C GLN A 329 2.43 -6.48 -2.25
N ASN A 330 2.41 -7.56 -1.46
CA ASN A 330 1.24 -8.43 -1.43
C ASN A 330 0.07 -7.66 -0.83
N LYS A 331 -1.12 -7.81 -1.41
CA LYS A 331 -2.34 -7.10 -1.00
C LYS A 331 -3.22 -8.01 -0.16
N TYR A 332 -3.72 -7.43 0.93
CA TYR A 332 -4.52 -8.12 1.94
C TYR A 332 -5.74 -7.29 2.34
N ARG A 333 -6.78 -7.96 2.86
CA ARG A 333 -8.03 -7.35 3.30
C ARG A 333 -8.49 -7.89 4.65
N TYR A 334 -8.90 -6.99 5.53
CA TYR A 334 -9.76 -7.32 6.67
C TYR A 334 -11.17 -6.81 6.43
N LYS A 335 -12.16 -7.63 6.77
CA LYS A 335 -13.57 -7.23 6.85
C LYS A 335 -13.94 -7.16 8.32
N LEU A 336 -14.22 -5.95 8.81
CA LEU A 336 -14.58 -5.69 10.20
C LEU A 336 -16.09 -5.49 10.30
N PRO A 337 -16.86 -6.50 10.72
CA PRO A 337 -18.31 -6.36 10.79
C PRO A 337 -18.67 -5.35 11.88
N ILE A 338 -19.55 -4.41 11.55
CA ILE A 338 -20.05 -3.39 12.46
C ILE A 338 -21.57 -3.51 12.60
N GLN A 339 -22.08 -3.07 13.73
CA GLN A 339 -23.51 -3.02 14.02
C GLN A 339 -23.82 -1.73 14.76
N LEU A 340 -24.96 -1.12 14.42
CA LEU A 340 -25.51 -0.03 15.20
C LEU A 340 -26.45 -0.65 16.25
N ILE A 341 -26.16 -0.40 17.52
CA ILE A 341 -26.92 -0.95 18.64
C ILE A 341 -27.57 0.20 19.40
N LYS A 342 -28.84 0.02 19.78
CA LYS A 342 -29.52 0.91 20.71
C LYS A 342 -29.67 0.26 22.07
N VAL A 343 -29.09 0.89 23.10
CA VAL A 343 -29.20 0.46 24.50
C VAL A 343 -29.69 1.63 25.33
N ASN A 344 -30.78 1.45 26.09
CA ASN A 344 -31.37 2.49 26.95
C ASN A 344 -31.63 3.83 26.22
N GLY A 345 -32.07 3.77 24.96
CA GLY A 345 -32.34 4.95 24.13
C GLY A 345 -31.11 5.60 23.51
N LYS A 346 -29.90 5.12 23.81
CA LYS A 346 -28.65 5.61 23.22
C LYS A 346 -28.18 4.66 22.13
N TYR A 347 -27.91 5.21 20.96
CA TYR A 347 -27.31 4.50 19.85
C TYR A 347 -25.78 4.53 19.99
N SER A 348 -25.13 3.46 19.55
CA SER A 348 -23.67 3.34 19.46
C SER A 348 -23.27 2.35 18.36
N VAL A 349 -22.14 2.62 17.72
CA VAL A 349 -21.55 1.68 16.74
C VAL A 349 -20.67 0.70 17.51
N HIS A 350 -20.80 -0.59 17.17
CA HIS A 350 -20.05 -1.68 17.77
C HIS A 350 -19.43 -2.55 16.69
N MET A 351 -18.21 -3.03 16.94
CA MET A 351 -17.59 -4.06 16.11
C MET A 351 -18.00 -5.45 16.61
N VAL A 352 -18.38 -6.33 15.69
CA VAL A 352 -18.72 -7.72 16.00
C VAL A 352 -17.44 -8.55 16.01
N HIS A 353 -16.73 -8.55 17.15
CA HIS A 353 -15.42 -9.20 17.28
C HIS A 353 -15.39 -10.67 16.84
N LYS A 354 -16.47 -11.43 17.08
CA LYS A 354 -16.57 -12.85 16.66
C LYS A 354 -16.53 -13.04 15.13
N GLY A 355 -16.86 -12.01 14.36
CA GLY A 355 -16.85 -12.06 12.91
C GLY A 355 -15.59 -11.48 12.27
N VAL A 356 -14.63 -10.98 13.06
CA VAL A 356 -13.35 -10.50 12.54
C VAL A 356 -12.42 -11.71 12.37
N PRO A 357 -11.94 -12.01 11.15
CA PRO A 357 -11.04 -13.13 10.93
C PRO A 357 -9.69 -12.87 11.60
N VAL A 358 -9.04 -13.92 12.10
CA VAL A 358 -7.70 -13.83 12.70
C VAL A 358 -6.64 -13.52 11.65
N LEU A 359 -6.79 -14.10 10.45
CA LEU A 359 -5.91 -13.88 9.31
C LEU A 359 -6.62 -13.01 8.28
N PRO A 360 -5.88 -12.14 7.57
CA PRO A 360 -6.44 -11.36 6.48
C PRO A 360 -6.75 -12.25 5.26
N GLU A 361 -7.69 -11.79 4.44
CA GLU A 361 -7.94 -12.34 3.10
C GLU A 361 -6.82 -11.87 2.15
N ILE A 362 -6.22 -12.79 1.40
CA ILE A 362 -5.22 -12.45 0.37
C ILE A 362 -5.96 -12.01 -0.89
N ILE A 363 -5.71 -10.78 -1.33
CA ILE A 363 -6.31 -10.23 -2.55
C ILE A 363 -5.40 -10.54 -3.75
N GLU A 364 -4.11 -10.29 -3.61
CA GLU A 364 -3.14 -10.38 -4.70
C GLU A 364 -1.75 -10.64 -4.13
N LYS A 365 -1.02 -11.61 -4.71
CA LYS A 365 0.40 -11.81 -4.41
C LYS A 365 1.23 -11.18 -5.53
N SER A 366 2.25 -10.40 -5.17
CA SER A 366 3.15 -9.84 -6.19
C SER A 366 3.98 -10.96 -6.82
N SER A 367 3.82 -11.22 -8.11
CA SER A 367 4.72 -12.11 -8.84
C SER A 367 5.99 -11.33 -9.17
N SER A 368 7.06 -11.58 -8.42
CA SER A 368 8.39 -11.02 -8.67
C SER A 368 9.40 -12.15 -8.81
#